data_AF-A0A1V8S7X7-F1
#
_entry.id   AF-A0A1V8S7X7-F1
#
_cell.length_a   1.000
_cell.length_b   1.000
_cell.length_c   1.000
_cell.angle_alpha   90.00
_cell.angle_beta   90.00
_cell.angle_gamma   90.00
#
_symmetry.space_group_name_H-M   'P 1'
#
loop_
_entity.id
_entity.type
_entity.pdbx_description
1 polymer ?
#
loop_
_entity_poly.entity_id
_entity_poly.type
_entity_poly.pdbx_seq_one_letter_code
_entity_poly.pdbx_strand_id
1 'polypeptide(L)'
;MADEQASIALLLRDSPLHDSFRDESAFASQFESLQRRTTRAFKPAPSYHLTFSLFAGGSAPSSWDIETAAEQYINPLLQALSSISDFTVDTQVQLHASISPAIAGPTFDTPTITWTLLASDLSGFVNAAEWPLSPGIGSGSTINLILYVPHPRQTPLTLSGGGNSWIIPQWGGVQILNPASNTTSHLSAAHIEPVMLTFADQLMSLLGVPDSPPSLSLRIAALQRERTTSLILSASSTLGALVRLTRKLQSIAIPKTVAHSVELTISHLEQACTALSEGDYAAALTSAKVAEAEAEKAFFEPSMVGQVYFPEEHKFAVYVPLLGPMGVPLVMTLIKEARGLVGRRKGKVKVG
;
A
#
# COMPACT_ATOMS: atom_id res chain seq x y z
N MET A 1 21.33 14.54 -3.44
CA MET A 1 20.81 15.52 -4.43
C MET A 1 20.78 14.94 -5.83
N ALA A 2 21.87 14.38 -6.38
CA ALA A 2 21.84 13.74 -7.70
C ALA A 2 20.85 12.55 -7.79
N ASP A 3 20.88 11.64 -6.80
CA ASP A 3 19.96 10.48 -6.77
C ASP A 3 18.48 10.89 -6.66
N GLU A 4 18.23 11.99 -5.94
CA GLU A 4 16.89 12.55 -5.80
C GLU A 4 16.40 13.14 -7.13
N GLN A 5 17.23 13.94 -7.81
CA GLN A 5 16.91 14.49 -9.12
C GLN A 5 16.66 13.37 -10.14
N ALA A 6 17.46 12.30 -10.11
CA ALA A 6 17.26 11.12 -10.94
C ALA A 6 15.93 10.40 -10.62
N SER A 7 15.56 10.28 -9.35
CA SER A 7 14.27 9.67 -8.94
C SER A 7 13.06 10.47 -9.43
N ILE A 8 13.13 11.80 -9.31
CA ILE A 8 12.08 12.70 -9.77
C ILE A 8 12.00 12.69 -11.31
N ALA A 9 13.14 12.69 -11.99
CA ALA A 9 13.19 12.57 -13.44
C ALA A 9 12.57 11.24 -13.93
N LEU A 10 12.79 10.13 -13.22
CA LEU A 10 12.14 8.86 -13.52
C LEU A 10 10.62 8.94 -13.37
N LEU A 11 10.13 9.51 -12.27
CA LEU A 11 8.69 9.67 -12.04
C LEU A 11 8.03 10.53 -13.13
N LEU A 12 8.71 11.59 -13.57
CA LEU A 12 8.22 12.47 -14.63
C LEU A 12 8.32 11.85 -16.03
N ARG A 13 9.24 10.90 -16.25
CA ARG A 13 9.35 10.16 -17.52
C ARG A 13 8.11 9.32 -17.80
N ASP A 14 7.59 8.66 -16.77
CA ASP A 14 6.39 7.83 -16.89
C ASP A 14 5.09 8.66 -16.93
N SER A 15 5.21 9.99 -16.79
CA SER A 15 4.10 10.95 -16.86
C SER A 15 3.85 11.42 -18.30
N PRO A 16 2.60 11.74 -18.67
CA PRO A 16 2.30 12.44 -19.93
C PRO A 16 2.94 13.84 -20.06
N LEU A 17 3.60 14.36 -19.01
CA LEU A 17 4.33 15.64 -18.99
C LEU A 17 5.80 15.53 -19.47
N HIS A 18 6.18 14.37 -20.03
CA HIS A 18 7.55 14.00 -20.40
C HIS A 18 8.29 15.01 -21.32
N ASP A 19 7.57 15.77 -22.17
CA ASP A 19 8.16 16.66 -23.19
C ASP A 19 9.10 17.77 -22.64
N SER A 20 9.13 17.96 -21.32
CA SER A 20 9.91 19.02 -20.65
C SER A 20 11.31 18.59 -20.18
N PHE A 21 11.64 17.29 -20.15
CA PHE A 21 12.90 16.79 -19.57
C PHE A 21 13.80 16.13 -20.63
N ARG A 22 14.90 16.81 -21.01
CA ARG A 22 15.79 16.40 -22.12
C ARG A 22 17.13 15.75 -21.72
N ASP A 23 17.48 15.72 -20.43
CA ASP A 23 18.79 15.22 -19.96
C ASP A 23 18.73 13.77 -19.44
N GLU A 24 18.29 12.84 -20.29
CA GLU A 24 18.16 11.42 -19.92
C GLU A 24 19.51 10.69 -19.83
N SER A 25 20.52 11.12 -20.58
CA SER A 25 21.84 10.46 -20.65
C SER A 25 22.69 10.67 -19.38
N ALA A 26 22.42 11.73 -18.62
CA ALA A 26 23.17 12.09 -17.43
C ALA A 26 22.91 11.13 -16.24
N PHE A 27 21.77 10.44 -16.23
CA PHE A 27 21.33 9.65 -15.07
C PHE A 27 21.27 8.13 -15.33
N ALA A 28 21.76 7.64 -16.47
CA ALA A 28 21.61 6.25 -16.91
C ALA A 28 22.06 5.19 -15.87
N SER A 29 23.18 5.41 -15.19
CA SER A 29 23.68 4.50 -14.13
C SER A 29 22.87 4.58 -12.84
N GLN A 30 22.29 5.74 -12.53
CA GLN A 30 21.42 5.94 -11.36
C GLN A 30 20.02 5.38 -11.61
N PHE A 31 19.56 5.33 -12.86
CA PHE A 31 18.27 4.70 -13.19
C PHE A 31 18.24 3.21 -12.82
N GLU A 32 19.33 2.47 -13.02
CA GLU A 32 19.37 1.05 -12.67
C GLU A 32 19.31 0.86 -11.14
N SER A 33 20.06 1.64 -10.36
CA SER A 33 20.00 1.59 -8.89
C SER A 33 18.63 2.01 -8.36
N LEU A 34 18.01 3.02 -8.97
CA LEU A 34 16.66 3.47 -8.64
C LEU A 34 15.62 2.40 -8.96
N GLN A 35 15.69 1.74 -10.12
CA GLN A 35 14.79 0.64 -10.46
C GLN A 35 14.90 -0.52 -9.47
N ARG A 36 16.12 -0.88 -9.04
CA ARG A 36 16.33 -1.89 -7.99
C ARG A 36 15.70 -1.45 -6.67
N ARG A 37 15.87 -0.19 -6.26
CA ARG A 37 15.25 0.37 -5.05
C ARG A 37 13.72 0.30 -5.13
N THR A 38 13.12 0.75 -6.24
CA THR A 38 11.67 0.77 -6.44
C THR A 38 11.07 -0.65 -6.50
N THR A 39 11.79 -1.61 -7.09
CA THR A 39 11.34 -3.02 -7.14
C THR A 39 11.37 -3.67 -5.77
N ARG A 40 12.34 -3.31 -4.92
CA ARG A 40 12.46 -3.82 -3.55
C ARG A 40 11.45 -3.19 -2.61
N ALA A 41 11.25 -1.88 -2.73
CA ALA A 41 10.41 -1.10 -1.84
C ALA A 41 8.93 -1.41 -2.02
N PHE A 42 8.18 -1.26 -0.93
CA PHE A 42 6.73 -1.25 -0.99
C PHE A 42 6.22 -0.08 -1.82
N LYS A 43 5.07 -0.31 -2.47
CA LYS A 43 4.32 0.80 -3.04
C LYS A 43 3.98 1.78 -1.92
N PRO A 44 4.14 3.10 -2.16
CA PRO A 44 3.77 4.10 -1.17
C PRO A 44 2.34 3.86 -0.69
N ALA A 45 2.17 3.79 0.62
CA ALA A 45 0.89 3.65 1.28
C ALA A 45 0.78 4.68 2.43
N PRO A 46 -0.44 5.13 2.76
CA PRO A 46 -0.65 6.04 3.89
C PRO A 46 -0.31 5.37 5.22
N SER A 47 -0.52 4.06 5.33
CA SER A 47 -0.32 3.26 6.55
C SER A 47 0.45 1.96 6.27
N TYR A 48 1.34 1.61 7.20
CA TYR A 48 2.05 0.34 7.21
C TYR A 48 1.85 -0.39 8.55
N HIS A 49 1.70 -1.70 8.46
CA HIS A 49 1.65 -2.60 9.62
C HIS A 49 3.00 -3.30 9.74
N LEU A 50 3.71 -3.13 10.85
CA LEU A 50 5.01 -3.76 11.09
C LEU A 50 4.81 -4.94 12.03
N THR A 51 5.16 -6.15 11.59
CA THR A 51 5.03 -7.36 12.41
C THR A 51 6.41 -7.93 12.73
N PHE A 52 6.83 -7.83 13.99
CA PHE A 52 8.06 -8.44 14.49
C PHE A 52 7.79 -9.85 14.97
N SER A 53 8.45 -10.83 14.36
CA SER A 53 8.16 -12.25 14.61
C SER A 53 9.40 -12.98 15.08
N LEU A 54 9.36 -13.59 16.27
CA LEU A 54 10.40 -14.48 16.75
C LEU A 54 10.03 -15.93 16.41
N PHE A 55 10.75 -16.54 15.48
CA PHE A 55 10.56 -17.92 15.06
C PHE A 55 11.71 -18.78 15.57
N ALA A 56 11.45 -19.62 16.56
CA ALA A 56 12.42 -20.55 17.11
C ALA A 56 12.21 -21.96 16.54
N GLY A 57 13.26 -22.56 15.98
CA GLY A 57 13.22 -23.94 15.47
C GLY A 57 13.09 -25.01 16.56
N GLY A 58 13.30 -24.64 17.82
CA GLY A 58 13.09 -25.51 18.99
C GLY A 58 12.14 -24.89 20.02
N SER A 59 12.26 -25.33 21.26
CA SER A 59 11.50 -24.80 22.41
C SER A 59 12.08 -23.51 22.99
N ALA A 60 13.28 -23.10 22.55
CA ALA A 60 13.96 -21.89 22.99
C ALA A 60 14.54 -21.13 21.77
N PRO A 61 14.56 -19.79 21.80
CA PRO A 61 14.01 -18.92 22.85
C PRO A 61 12.49 -18.86 22.84
N SER A 62 11.90 -18.80 24.04
CA SER A 62 10.45 -18.74 24.28
C SER A 62 9.90 -17.32 24.42
N SER A 63 10.77 -16.37 24.69
CA SER A 63 10.46 -14.99 25.01
C SER A 63 11.63 -14.07 24.66
N TRP A 64 11.35 -12.79 24.52
CA TRP A 64 12.29 -11.76 24.10
C TRP A 64 11.85 -10.37 24.57
N ASP A 65 12.81 -9.51 24.89
CA ASP A 65 12.58 -8.10 25.27
C ASP A 65 12.34 -7.21 24.02
N ILE A 66 11.41 -7.59 23.16
CA ILE A 66 11.17 -6.88 21.90
C ILE A 66 10.56 -5.50 22.11
N GLU A 67 9.71 -5.32 23.11
CA GLU A 67 9.05 -4.04 23.37
C GLU A 67 10.07 -2.95 23.70
N THR A 68 10.96 -3.22 24.68
CA THR A 68 12.04 -2.30 25.04
C THR A 68 13.01 -2.08 23.88
N ALA A 69 13.37 -3.13 23.13
CA ALA A 69 14.26 -3.00 21.99
C ALA A 69 13.64 -2.18 20.83
N ALA A 70 12.35 -2.37 20.55
CA ALA A 70 11.62 -1.63 19.53
C ALA A 70 11.47 -0.14 19.94
N GLU A 71 11.16 0.15 21.20
CA GLU A 71 11.09 1.51 21.72
C GLU A 71 12.43 2.25 21.59
N GLN A 72 13.54 1.56 21.84
CA GLN A 72 14.87 2.18 21.81
C GLN A 72 15.41 2.37 20.38
N TYR A 73 15.23 1.39 19.50
CA TYR A 73 15.92 1.38 18.19
C TYR A 73 15.00 1.66 16.99
N ILE A 74 13.72 1.25 17.04
CA ILE A 74 12.79 1.37 15.91
C ILE A 74 11.89 2.59 16.05
N ASN A 75 11.36 2.83 17.24
CA ASN A 75 10.42 3.94 17.47
C ASN A 75 11.00 5.32 17.07
N PRO A 76 12.29 5.66 17.32
CA PRO A 76 12.85 6.92 16.82
C PRO A 76 12.83 7.02 15.29
N LEU A 77 13.04 5.91 14.59
CA LEU A 77 12.96 5.85 13.14
C LEU A 77 11.52 6.03 12.65
N LEU A 78 10.54 5.38 13.30
CA LEU A 78 9.12 5.54 12.97
C LEU A 78 8.64 6.97 13.22
N GLN A 79 9.06 7.58 14.33
CA GLN A 79 8.75 8.97 14.64
C GLN A 79 9.28 9.93 13.57
N ALA A 80 10.51 9.69 13.08
CA ALA A 80 11.09 10.49 12.01
C ALA A 80 10.36 10.33 10.66
N LEU A 81 9.72 9.19 10.43
CA LEU A 81 8.97 8.87 9.22
C LEU A 81 7.46 9.14 9.33
N SER A 82 6.97 9.53 10.51
CA SER A 82 5.54 9.72 10.79
C SER A 82 4.88 10.80 9.92
N SER A 83 5.66 11.77 9.43
CA SER A 83 5.16 12.76 8.45
C SER A 83 4.82 12.13 7.09
N ILE A 84 5.47 11.01 6.74
CA ILE A 84 5.34 10.31 5.45
C ILE A 84 4.25 9.25 5.51
N SER A 85 4.24 8.40 6.53
CA SER A 85 3.26 7.32 6.66
C SER A 85 2.97 7.03 8.13
N ASP A 86 1.77 6.50 8.39
CA ASP A 86 1.38 6.00 9.70
C ASP A 86 1.90 4.57 9.90
N PHE A 87 2.33 4.25 11.11
CA PHE A 87 2.89 2.95 11.45
C PHE A 87 2.15 2.35 12.64
N THR A 88 1.88 1.05 12.54
CA THR A 88 1.42 0.24 13.67
C THR A 88 2.41 -0.91 13.86
N VAL A 89 2.62 -1.33 15.10
CA VAL A 89 3.63 -2.34 15.46
C VAL A 89 2.95 -3.47 16.21
N ASP A 90 3.08 -4.67 15.66
CA ASP A 90 2.64 -5.92 16.26
C ASP A 90 3.85 -6.83 16.51
N THR A 91 3.76 -7.66 17.55
CA THR A 91 4.80 -8.62 17.89
C THR A 91 4.21 -10.02 18.04
N GLN A 92 4.95 -11.03 17.61
CA GLN A 92 4.55 -12.42 17.74
C GLN A 92 5.74 -13.33 18.04
N VAL A 93 5.47 -14.44 18.72
CA VAL A 93 6.45 -15.47 19.05
C VAL A 93 5.88 -16.82 18.62
N GLN A 94 6.66 -17.56 17.83
CA GLN A 94 6.34 -18.91 17.37
C GLN A 94 7.47 -19.86 17.73
N LEU A 95 7.12 -20.93 18.43
CA LEU A 95 8.05 -22.00 18.80
C LEU A 95 7.88 -23.20 17.88
N HIS A 96 8.94 -24.01 17.79
CA HIS A 96 9.01 -25.17 16.90
C HIS A 96 8.70 -24.82 15.44
N ALA A 97 9.10 -23.61 15.02
CA ALA A 97 8.98 -23.17 13.63
C ALA A 97 9.89 -24.03 12.76
N SER A 98 9.28 -24.88 11.93
CA SER A 98 10.01 -25.71 10.99
C SER A 98 10.25 -24.93 9.69
N ILE A 99 11.32 -25.28 8.99
CA ILE A 99 11.53 -24.80 7.62
C ILE A 99 10.60 -25.62 6.73
N SER A 100 9.88 -24.95 5.84
CA SER A 100 8.94 -25.59 4.93
C SER A 100 9.58 -26.78 4.19
N PRO A 101 8.93 -27.95 4.16
CA PRO A 101 9.41 -29.13 3.43
C PRO A 101 9.44 -28.93 1.90
N ALA A 102 8.84 -27.84 1.40
CA ALA A 102 8.91 -27.45 -0.01
C ALA A 102 10.28 -26.86 -0.41
N ILE A 103 11.15 -26.59 0.57
CA ILE A 103 12.47 -26.02 0.39
C ILE A 103 13.49 -27.17 0.52
N ALA A 104 14.61 -27.12 -0.21
CA ALA A 104 15.63 -28.20 -0.16
C ALA A 104 16.27 -28.37 1.23
N GLY A 105 16.02 -27.40 2.12
CA GLY A 105 16.45 -27.41 3.51
C GLY A 105 17.92 -27.00 3.65
N PRO A 106 18.40 -26.83 4.88
CA PRO A 106 19.79 -26.45 5.12
C PRO A 106 20.72 -27.61 4.72
N THR A 107 21.74 -27.32 3.90
CA THR A 107 22.78 -28.27 3.52
C THR A 107 23.98 -28.14 4.45
N PHE A 108 24.44 -29.25 5.00
CA PHE A 108 25.63 -29.24 5.87
C PHE A 108 26.90 -29.16 5.02
N ASP A 109 27.65 -28.08 5.21
CA ASP A 109 28.93 -27.87 4.55
C ASP A 109 30.06 -28.43 5.44
N THR A 110 30.60 -29.57 5.04
CA THR A 110 31.70 -30.28 5.72
C THR A 110 32.98 -29.44 5.96
N PRO A 111 33.46 -28.59 5.03
CA PRO A 111 34.66 -27.79 5.26
C PRO A 111 34.49 -26.67 6.30
N THR A 112 33.30 -26.10 6.46
CA THR A 112 33.06 -25.00 7.39
C THR A 112 32.35 -25.42 8.67
N ILE A 113 31.84 -26.66 8.75
CA ILE A 113 31.01 -27.18 9.86
C ILE A 113 29.80 -26.25 10.07
N THR A 114 29.26 -25.71 8.98
CA THR A 114 28.10 -24.82 9.02
C THR A 114 26.96 -25.39 8.20
N TRP A 115 25.74 -25.12 8.66
CA TRP A 115 24.56 -25.34 7.84
C TRP A 115 24.39 -24.14 6.92
N THR A 116 24.18 -24.41 5.64
CA THR A 116 24.04 -23.38 4.61
C THR A 116 22.65 -23.44 4.01
N LEU A 117 22.00 -22.28 3.88
CA LEU A 117 20.71 -22.14 3.22
C LEU A 117 20.91 -21.47 1.86
N LEU A 118 20.36 -22.06 0.80
CA LEU A 118 20.50 -21.51 -0.55
C LEU A 118 19.68 -20.23 -0.72
N ALA A 119 20.21 -19.30 -1.52
CA ALA A 119 19.49 -18.07 -1.88
C ALA A 119 18.19 -18.33 -2.68
N SER A 120 18.14 -19.41 -3.47
CA SER A 120 16.94 -19.83 -4.22
C SER A 120 15.75 -20.18 -3.33
N ASP A 121 16.05 -20.57 -2.10
CA ASP A 121 15.15 -21.19 -1.15
C ASP A 121 14.51 -20.14 -0.22
N LEU A 122 15.03 -18.91 -0.24
CA LEU A 122 14.63 -17.80 0.64
C LEU A 122 13.24 -17.25 0.34
N SER A 123 12.79 -17.33 -0.92
CA SER A 123 11.43 -16.93 -1.31
C SER A 123 10.38 -17.95 -0.87
N GLY A 124 10.77 -19.21 -0.63
CA GLY A 124 9.89 -20.27 -0.15
C GLY A 124 9.32 -20.02 1.25
N PHE A 125 9.95 -19.15 2.03
CA PHE A 125 9.51 -18.79 3.39
C PHE A 125 8.24 -17.91 3.41
N VAL A 126 7.95 -17.18 2.33
CA VAL A 126 6.78 -16.28 2.23
C VAL A 126 5.46 -17.04 2.24
N ASN A 127 5.46 -18.24 1.67
CA ASN A 127 4.26 -19.07 1.46
C ASN A 127 4.31 -20.37 2.27
N ALA A 128 5.22 -20.47 3.24
CA ALA A 128 5.28 -21.64 4.11
C ALA A 128 4.01 -21.65 4.99
N ALA A 129 3.11 -22.59 4.75
CA ALA A 129 1.94 -22.84 5.60
C ALA A 129 2.33 -23.11 7.07
N GLU A 130 3.61 -23.39 7.32
CA GLU A 130 4.19 -23.65 8.64
C GLU A 130 4.55 -22.37 9.42
N TRP A 131 4.53 -21.20 8.77
CA TRP A 131 4.77 -19.90 9.40
C TRP A 131 3.46 -19.11 9.43
N PRO A 132 2.60 -19.30 10.46
CA PRO A 132 1.34 -18.58 10.58
C PRO A 132 1.65 -17.11 10.92
N LEU A 133 1.74 -16.28 9.88
CA LEU A 133 1.89 -14.84 10.06
C LEU A 133 0.54 -14.26 10.44
N SER A 134 0.50 -13.53 11.55
CA SER A 134 -0.70 -12.78 11.92
C SER A 134 -0.96 -11.72 10.84
N PRO A 135 -2.09 -11.77 10.11
CA PRO A 135 -2.41 -10.76 9.12
C PRO A 135 -2.59 -9.42 9.84
N GLY A 136 -1.99 -8.36 9.30
CA GLY A 136 -2.16 -7.01 9.85
C GLY A 136 -3.64 -6.64 9.93
N ILE A 137 -4.05 -6.06 11.06
CA ILE A 137 -5.43 -5.63 11.28
C ILE A 137 -5.58 -4.21 10.74
N GLY A 138 -6.21 -4.06 9.58
CA GLY A 138 -6.56 -2.74 9.03
C GLY A 138 -6.33 -2.59 7.53
N SER A 139 -6.46 -1.35 7.05
CA SER A 139 -6.06 -0.94 5.71
C SER A 139 -4.58 -0.57 5.73
N GLY A 140 -3.73 -1.28 4.98
CA GLY A 140 -2.31 -0.98 4.88
C GLY A 140 -1.49 -2.18 4.41
N SER A 141 -0.28 -1.93 3.90
CA SER A 141 0.66 -3.01 3.57
C SER A 141 1.33 -3.52 4.84
N THR A 142 1.41 -4.85 5.01
CA THR A 142 2.11 -5.47 6.14
C THR A 142 3.57 -5.75 5.78
N ILE A 143 4.49 -5.30 6.63
CA ILE A 143 5.93 -5.54 6.54
C ILE A 143 6.31 -6.55 7.62
N ASN A 144 6.76 -7.73 7.19
CA ASN A 144 7.14 -8.79 8.11
C ASN A 144 8.64 -8.73 8.44
N LEU A 145 9.00 -8.58 9.70
CA LEU A 145 10.39 -8.61 10.17
C LEU A 145 10.58 -9.82 11.08
N ILE A 146 11.27 -10.84 10.57
CA ILE A 146 11.34 -12.16 11.20
C ILE A 146 12.74 -12.40 11.75
N LEU A 147 12.82 -12.68 13.04
CA LEU A 147 13.99 -13.20 13.70
C LEU A 147 13.88 -14.72 13.77
N TYR A 148 14.68 -15.42 12.97
CA TYR A 148 14.75 -16.87 12.97
C TYR A 148 15.91 -17.36 13.83
N VAL A 149 15.61 -18.22 14.80
CA VAL A 149 16.61 -18.92 15.62
C VAL A 149 16.59 -20.40 15.23
N PRO A 150 17.66 -20.94 14.61
CA PRO A 150 17.68 -22.31 14.13
C PRO A 150 17.63 -23.31 15.29
N HIS A 151 17.21 -24.53 15.00
CA HIS A 151 17.26 -25.62 15.97
C HIS A 151 18.72 -25.87 16.41
N PRO A 152 18.99 -26.25 17.68
CA PRO A 152 20.37 -26.49 18.16
C PRO A 152 21.17 -27.51 17.35
N ARG A 153 20.50 -28.46 16.68
CA ARG A 153 21.12 -29.45 15.79
C ARG A 153 21.55 -28.88 14.43
N GLN A 154 20.99 -27.74 14.05
CA GLN A 154 21.22 -27.03 12.78
C GLN A 154 21.96 -25.70 12.99
N THR A 155 22.61 -25.53 14.14
CA THR A 155 23.38 -24.33 14.49
C THR A 155 24.88 -24.62 14.33
N PRO A 156 25.68 -23.73 13.73
CA PRO A 156 25.32 -22.44 13.13
C PRO A 156 24.71 -22.57 11.73
N LEU A 157 23.69 -21.75 11.44
CA LEU A 157 23.06 -21.62 10.13
C LEU A 157 23.48 -20.31 9.45
N THR A 158 23.90 -20.39 8.20
CA THR A 158 24.37 -19.24 7.41
C THR A 158 23.78 -19.28 5.99
N LEU A 159 23.79 -18.15 5.29
CA LEU A 159 23.35 -18.08 3.90
C LEU A 159 24.46 -18.47 2.93
N SER A 160 24.09 -19.09 1.80
CA SER A 160 25.00 -19.32 0.68
C SER A 160 25.51 -17.99 0.12
N GLY A 161 26.77 -17.65 0.36
CA GLY A 161 27.37 -16.36 0.00
C GLY A 161 27.85 -15.52 1.20
N GLY A 162 27.61 -16.00 2.42
CA GLY A 162 28.02 -15.31 3.64
C GLY A 162 27.00 -14.26 4.08
N GLY A 163 26.66 -14.29 5.36
CA GLY A 163 25.67 -13.40 5.97
C GLY A 163 24.52 -14.17 6.62
N ASN A 164 23.78 -13.44 7.46
CA ASN A 164 22.71 -13.99 8.28
C ASN A 164 21.37 -13.28 8.03
N SER A 165 21.26 -12.42 7.02
CA SER A 165 20.08 -11.59 6.78
C SER A 165 19.75 -11.49 5.31
N TRP A 166 18.47 -11.40 4.98
CA TRP A 166 18.02 -11.09 3.62
C TRP A 166 16.72 -10.30 3.64
N ILE A 167 16.42 -9.64 2.52
CA ILE A 167 15.14 -8.97 2.28
C ILE A 167 14.41 -9.68 1.16
N ILE A 168 13.10 -9.81 1.36
CA ILE A 168 12.16 -10.22 0.34
C ILE A 168 11.42 -8.97 -0.14
N PRO A 169 11.62 -8.56 -1.41
CA PRO A 169 10.96 -7.41 -2.01
C PRO A 169 9.45 -7.38 -1.74
N GLN A 170 8.94 -6.21 -1.33
CA GLN A 170 7.50 -5.98 -1.12
C GLN A 170 6.84 -6.95 -0.12
N TRP A 171 7.63 -7.56 0.78
CA TRP A 171 7.12 -8.46 1.80
C TRP A 171 7.74 -8.21 3.18
N GLY A 172 9.06 -8.11 3.28
CA GLY A 172 9.70 -8.09 4.60
C GLY A 172 11.17 -8.47 4.61
N GLY A 173 11.70 -8.69 5.80
CA GLY A 173 13.08 -9.07 6.05
C GLY A 173 13.18 -10.21 7.05
N VAL A 174 14.22 -11.04 6.87
CA VAL A 174 14.50 -12.15 7.79
C VAL A 174 15.95 -12.04 8.26
N GLN A 175 16.14 -12.25 9.56
CA GLN A 175 17.43 -12.29 10.23
C GLN A 175 17.59 -13.62 10.97
N ILE A 176 18.68 -14.32 10.70
CA ILE A 176 19.11 -15.50 11.43
C ILE A 176 19.95 -15.05 12.62
N LEU A 177 19.58 -15.52 13.81
CA LEU A 177 20.39 -15.36 15.01
C LEU A 177 20.92 -16.72 15.44
N ASN A 178 22.25 -16.88 15.37
CA ASN A 178 22.94 -18.06 15.87
C ASN A 178 23.35 -17.82 17.33
N PRO A 179 22.66 -18.40 18.33
CA PRO A 179 23.01 -18.19 19.72
C PRO A 179 24.36 -18.84 20.04
N ALA A 180 25.25 -18.10 20.70
CA ALA A 180 26.58 -18.57 21.09
C ALA A 180 26.56 -19.63 22.21
N SER A 181 25.43 -19.76 22.92
CA SER A 181 25.22 -20.76 23.96
C SER A 181 23.83 -21.37 23.81
N ASN A 182 23.77 -22.68 24.02
CA ASN A 182 22.63 -23.56 23.81
C ASN A 182 21.41 -23.34 24.74
N THR A 183 21.36 -22.26 25.53
CA THR A 183 20.38 -22.12 26.63
C THR A 183 20.11 -20.68 27.08
N THR A 184 19.61 -19.81 26.20
CA THR A 184 18.81 -18.68 26.69
C THR A 184 17.36 -18.90 26.30
N SER A 185 16.54 -19.30 27.28
CA SER A 185 15.08 -19.37 27.12
C SER A 185 14.45 -18.01 26.82
N HIS A 186 15.21 -16.94 27.09
CA HIS A 186 14.83 -15.55 26.97
C HIS A 186 15.93 -14.74 26.25
N LEU A 187 15.59 -14.00 25.21
CA LEU A 187 16.50 -13.07 24.53
C LEU A 187 16.43 -11.69 25.19
N SER A 188 17.53 -11.25 25.80
CA SER A 188 17.58 -9.90 26.37
C SER A 188 17.79 -8.83 25.30
N ALA A 189 17.37 -7.59 25.60
CA ALA A 189 17.50 -6.45 24.68
C ALA A 189 18.92 -6.27 24.09
N ALA A 190 19.97 -6.49 24.90
CA ALA A 190 21.37 -6.40 24.45
C ALA A 190 21.75 -7.44 23.38
N HIS A 191 21.15 -8.63 23.40
CA HIS A 191 21.38 -9.65 22.37
C HIS A 191 20.58 -9.36 21.09
N ILE A 192 19.48 -8.61 21.20
CA ILE A 192 18.61 -8.24 20.08
C ILE A 192 19.09 -6.96 19.40
N GLU A 193 19.88 -6.12 20.06
CA GLU A 193 20.46 -4.88 19.48
C GLU A 193 20.97 -5.02 18.02
N PRO A 194 21.88 -5.96 17.69
CA PRO A 194 22.36 -6.10 16.30
C PRO A 194 21.26 -6.53 15.32
N VAL A 195 20.26 -7.28 15.81
CA VAL A 195 19.07 -7.65 15.02
C VAL A 195 18.21 -6.42 14.76
N MET A 196 17.99 -5.57 15.77
CA MET A 196 17.22 -4.33 15.62
C MET A 196 17.86 -3.36 14.64
N LEU A 197 19.19 -3.21 14.68
CA LEU A 197 19.91 -2.37 13.72
C LEU A 197 19.75 -2.90 12.29
N THR A 198 19.84 -4.22 12.13
CA THR A 198 19.60 -4.85 10.82
C THR A 198 18.15 -4.65 10.37
N PHE A 199 17.17 -4.78 11.26
CA PHE A 199 15.77 -4.50 10.96
C PHE A 199 15.51 -3.03 10.61
N ALA A 200 16.20 -2.09 11.24
CA ALA A 200 16.10 -0.67 10.89
C ALA A 200 16.61 -0.42 9.45
N ASP A 201 17.75 -1.00 9.07
CA ASP A 201 18.27 -0.92 7.70
C ASP A 201 17.34 -1.59 6.69
N GLN A 202 16.81 -2.76 7.05
CA GLN A 202 15.85 -3.48 6.21
C GLN A 202 14.56 -2.68 6.02
N LEU A 203 14.03 -2.07 7.08
CA LEU A 203 12.84 -1.22 7.05
C LEU A 203 13.06 0.01 6.17
N MET A 204 14.19 0.72 6.33
CA MET A 204 14.53 1.86 5.46
C MET A 204 14.55 1.46 3.98
N SER A 205 15.13 0.29 3.67
CA SER A 205 15.18 -0.19 2.29
C SER A 205 13.80 -0.59 1.75
N LEU A 206 12.97 -1.22 2.57
CA LEU A 206 11.60 -1.62 2.22
C LEU A 206 10.66 -0.41 2.08
N LEU A 207 10.89 0.68 2.80
CA LEU A 207 10.16 1.94 2.64
C LEU A 207 10.68 2.79 1.46
N GLY A 208 11.79 2.37 0.83
CA GLY A 208 12.41 3.04 -0.30
C GLY A 208 13.22 4.28 0.07
N VAL A 209 13.68 4.40 1.31
CA VAL A 209 14.56 5.51 1.74
C VAL A 209 15.86 5.44 0.90
N PRO A 210 16.28 6.53 0.24
CA PRO A 210 17.50 6.53 -0.57
C PRO A 210 18.73 6.28 0.29
N ASP A 211 19.77 5.60 -0.22
CA ASP A 211 20.98 5.28 0.56
C ASP A 211 21.94 6.47 0.72
N SER A 212 21.77 7.50 -0.10
CA SER A 212 22.58 8.72 -0.13
C SER A 212 21.67 9.95 -0.04
N PRO A 213 22.06 11.02 0.70
CA PRO A 213 23.31 11.24 1.45
C PRO A 213 23.35 10.50 2.82
N PRO A 214 24.50 10.44 3.53
CA PRO A 214 24.62 9.65 4.77
C PRO A 214 23.71 10.11 5.91
N SER A 215 23.31 11.38 5.95
CA SER A 215 22.45 11.91 7.01
C SER A 215 20.99 11.46 6.84
N LEU A 216 20.45 10.79 7.86
CA LEU A 216 19.07 10.29 7.89
C LEU A 216 18.03 11.39 7.61
N SER A 217 18.19 12.58 8.19
CA SER A 217 17.27 13.70 7.97
C SER A 217 17.16 14.12 6.50
N LEU A 218 18.28 14.18 5.78
CA LEU A 218 18.27 14.50 4.35
C LEU A 218 17.70 13.35 3.51
N ARG A 219 17.92 12.09 3.91
CA ARG A 219 17.32 10.91 3.24
C ARG A 219 15.80 10.93 3.36
N ILE A 220 15.28 11.23 4.55
CA ILE A 220 13.84 11.37 4.82
C ILE A 220 13.28 12.56 4.05
N ALA A 221 13.97 13.70 4.02
CA ALA A 221 13.52 14.86 3.26
C ALA A 221 13.48 14.59 1.75
N ALA A 222 14.45 13.83 1.21
CA ALA A 222 14.44 13.39 -0.18
C ALA A 222 13.27 12.45 -0.46
N LEU A 223 13.03 11.46 0.42
CA LEU A 223 11.88 10.56 0.32
C LEU A 223 10.56 11.36 0.35
N GLN A 224 10.42 12.34 1.23
CA GLN A 224 9.25 13.19 1.32
C GLN A 224 8.96 13.92 0.00
N ARG A 225 9.99 14.48 -0.66
CA ARG A 225 9.84 15.16 -1.96
C ARG A 225 9.50 14.18 -3.09
N GLU A 226 10.13 13.01 -3.11
CA GLU A 226 9.81 11.92 -4.04
C GLU A 226 8.34 11.49 -3.89
N ARG A 227 7.89 11.25 -2.65
CA ARG A 227 6.50 10.88 -2.33
C ARG A 227 5.51 11.95 -2.72
N THR A 228 5.80 13.22 -2.41
CA THR A 228 4.93 14.35 -2.77
C THR A 228 4.75 14.43 -4.28
N THR A 229 5.83 14.32 -5.05
CA THR A 229 5.79 14.34 -6.52
C THR A 229 4.98 13.17 -7.07
N SER A 230 5.21 11.96 -6.53
CA SER A 230 4.46 10.76 -6.91
C SER A 230 2.96 10.89 -6.63
N LEU A 231 2.56 11.46 -5.49
CA LEU A 231 1.16 11.66 -5.12
C LEU A 231 0.48 12.70 -6.01
N ILE A 232 1.13 13.83 -6.28
CA ILE A 232 0.63 14.85 -7.20
C ILE A 232 0.39 14.26 -8.60
N LEU A 233 1.36 13.49 -9.10
CA LEU A 233 1.27 12.84 -10.40
C LEU A 233 0.14 11.79 -10.42
N SER A 234 0.04 10.96 -9.37
CA SER A 234 -1.00 9.94 -9.24
C SER A 234 -2.39 10.57 -9.24
N ALA A 235 -2.63 11.55 -8.37
CA ALA A 235 -3.91 12.28 -8.28
C ALA A 235 -4.28 12.95 -9.61
N SER A 236 -3.32 13.61 -10.26
CA SER A 236 -3.53 14.24 -11.57
C SER A 236 -3.89 13.22 -12.66
N SER A 237 -3.22 12.07 -12.67
CA SER A 237 -3.49 10.98 -13.61
C SER A 237 -4.89 10.38 -13.39
N THR A 238 -5.27 10.17 -12.12
CA THR A 238 -6.59 9.68 -11.71
C THR A 238 -7.71 10.64 -12.10
N LEU A 239 -7.54 11.95 -11.89
CA LEU A 239 -8.47 12.97 -12.41
C LEU A 239 -8.56 12.91 -13.94
N GLY A 240 -7.42 12.80 -14.62
CA GLY A 240 -7.39 12.63 -16.08
C GLY A 240 -8.16 11.38 -16.53
N ALA A 241 -8.06 10.27 -15.79
CA ALA A 241 -8.81 9.06 -16.05
C ALA A 241 -10.32 9.26 -15.84
N LEU A 242 -10.72 9.98 -14.78
CA LEU A 242 -12.11 10.34 -14.51
C LEU A 242 -12.71 11.21 -15.63
N VAL A 243 -11.94 12.17 -16.16
CA VAL A 243 -12.35 12.99 -17.32
C VAL A 243 -12.53 12.13 -18.58
N ARG A 244 -11.64 11.17 -18.83
CA ARG A 244 -11.80 10.24 -19.96
C ARG A 244 -13.03 9.35 -19.80
N LEU A 245 -13.29 8.87 -18.58
CA LEU A 245 -14.46 8.04 -18.26
C LEU A 245 -15.76 8.81 -18.51
N THR A 246 -15.89 10.02 -17.96
CA THR A 246 -17.08 10.88 -18.12
C THR A 246 -17.33 11.28 -19.57
N ARG A 247 -16.28 11.55 -20.36
CA ARG A 247 -16.43 11.82 -21.81
C ARG A 247 -16.91 10.61 -22.60
N LYS A 248 -16.45 9.41 -22.24
CA LYS A 248 -16.81 8.16 -22.94
C LYS A 248 -18.22 7.69 -22.60
N LEU A 249 -18.67 7.94 -21.37
CA LEU A 249 -19.96 7.47 -20.85
C LEU A 249 -20.84 8.68 -20.50
N GLN A 250 -21.31 9.38 -21.53
CA GLN A 250 -22.07 10.62 -21.41
C GLN A 250 -23.43 10.46 -20.69
N SER A 251 -23.93 9.23 -20.57
CA SER A 251 -25.16 8.90 -19.86
C SER A 251 -24.97 8.62 -18.37
N ILE A 252 -23.75 8.69 -17.84
CA ILE A 252 -23.49 8.53 -16.40
C ILE A 252 -23.82 9.82 -15.67
N ALA A 253 -24.76 9.74 -14.73
CA ALA A 253 -25.07 10.80 -13.79
C ALA A 253 -23.97 10.88 -12.73
N ILE A 254 -23.22 11.99 -12.74
CA ILE A 254 -22.13 12.24 -11.78
C ILE A 254 -22.73 12.61 -10.41
N PRO A 255 -22.47 11.82 -9.35
CA PRO A 255 -22.91 12.15 -8.00
C PRO A 255 -22.31 13.46 -7.49
N LYS A 256 -23.03 14.15 -6.60
CA LYS A 256 -22.51 15.35 -5.93
C LYS A 256 -21.27 15.05 -5.08
N THR A 257 -21.17 13.84 -4.54
CA THR A 257 -19.99 13.36 -3.78
C THR A 257 -18.75 13.35 -4.65
N VAL A 258 -18.85 12.85 -5.88
CA VAL A 258 -17.76 12.85 -6.87
C VAL A 258 -17.38 14.27 -7.25
N ALA A 259 -18.35 15.14 -7.54
CA ALA A 259 -18.07 16.54 -7.89
C ALA A 259 -17.32 17.28 -6.76
N HIS A 260 -17.75 17.09 -5.51
CA HIS A 260 -17.09 17.68 -4.34
C HIS A 260 -15.67 17.13 -4.13
N SER A 261 -15.48 15.82 -4.29
CA SER A 261 -14.17 15.18 -4.15
C SER A 261 -13.19 15.67 -5.24
N VAL A 262 -13.68 15.91 -6.47
CA VAL A 262 -12.89 16.51 -7.55
C VAL A 262 -12.50 17.96 -7.24
N GLU A 263 -13.43 18.76 -6.72
CA GLU A 263 -13.14 20.14 -6.29
C GLU A 263 -12.06 20.18 -5.20
N LEU A 264 -12.20 19.32 -4.16
CA LEU A 264 -11.20 19.18 -3.11
C LEU A 264 -9.84 18.74 -3.67
N THR A 265 -9.83 17.76 -4.58
CA THR A 265 -8.61 17.27 -5.23
C THR A 265 -7.87 18.42 -5.92
N ILE A 266 -8.57 19.22 -6.74
CA ILE A 266 -7.96 20.34 -7.48
C ILE A 266 -7.41 21.38 -6.49
N SER A 267 -8.20 21.75 -5.47
CA SER A 267 -7.78 22.73 -4.48
C SER A 267 -6.52 22.30 -3.71
N HIS A 268 -6.43 21.02 -3.34
CA HIS A 268 -5.27 20.48 -2.62
C HIS A 268 -4.06 20.27 -3.55
N LEU A 269 -4.27 19.98 -4.83
CA LEU A 269 -3.18 19.97 -5.82
C LEU A 269 -2.57 21.37 -5.99
N GLU A 270 -3.41 22.41 -6.07
CA GLU A 270 -2.95 23.80 -6.13
C GLU A 270 -2.16 24.17 -4.86
N GLN A 271 -2.70 23.86 -3.68
CA GLN A 271 -2.00 24.08 -2.40
C GLN A 271 -0.68 23.32 -2.32
N ALA A 272 -0.62 22.08 -2.79
CA ALA A 272 0.60 21.29 -2.80
C ALA A 272 1.66 21.94 -3.71
N CYS A 273 1.28 22.40 -4.90
CA CYS A 273 2.17 23.13 -5.81
C CYS A 273 2.67 24.46 -5.21
N THR A 274 1.78 25.25 -4.59
CA THR A 274 2.17 26.49 -3.91
C THR A 274 3.15 26.23 -2.77
N ALA A 275 2.85 25.26 -1.90
CA ALA A 275 3.73 24.89 -0.79
C ALA A 275 5.10 24.38 -1.28
N LEU A 276 5.15 23.61 -2.38
CA LEU A 276 6.41 23.22 -3.02
C LEU A 276 7.22 24.43 -3.48
N SER A 277 6.56 25.45 -4.05
CA SER A 277 7.22 26.68 -4.52
C SER A 277 7.76 27.55 -3.37
N GLU A 278 7.11 27.49 -2.20
CA GLU A 278 7.51 28.19 -0.98
C GLU A 278 8.56 27.42 -0.16
N GLY A 279 8.83 26.16 -0.52
CA GLY A 279 9.76 25.28 0.18
C GLY A 279 9.18 24.58 1.41
N ASP A 280 7.87 24.70 1.66
CA ASP A 280 7.18 23.97 2.72
C ASP A 280 6.80 22.56 2.24
N TYR A 281 7.77 21.64 2.30
CA TYR A 281 7.58 20.26 1.89
C TYR A 281 6.59 19.49 2.77
N ALA A 282 6.39 19.91 4.02
CA ALA A 282 5.49 19.23 4.95
C ALA A 282 4.03 19.54 4.62
N ALA A 283 3.72 20.83 4.41
CA ALA A 283 2.42 21.25 3.91
C ALA A 283 2.15 20.66 2.52
N ALA A 284 3.15 20.66 1.63
CA ALA A 284 3.02 20.08 0.29
C ALA A 284 2.66 18.59 0.33
N LEU A 285 3.37 17.79 1.14
CA LEU A 285 3.07 16.37 1.29
C LEU A 285 1.66 16.14 1.86
N THR A 286 1.27 16.93 2.85
CA THR A 286 -0.05 16.80 3.49
C THR A 286 -1.17 17.08 2.48
N SER A 287 -1.08 18.18 1.73
CA SER A 287 -2.05 18.50 0.68
C SER A 287 -2.04 17.46 -0.45
N ALA A 288 -0.87 16.97 -0.86
CA ALA A 288 -0.77 15.93 -1.88
C ALA A 288 -1.43 14.60 -1.46
N LYS A 289 -1.30 14.20 -0.18
CA LYS A 289 -2.00 13.04 0.38
C LYS A 289 -3.52 13.19 0.32
N VAL A 290 -4.04 14.36 0.71
CA VAL A 290 -5.50 14.61 0.67
C VAL A 290 -6.01 14.63 -0.76
N ALA A 291 -5.26 15.25 -1.68
CA ALA A 291 -5.62 15.26 -3.10
C ALA A 291 -5.70 13.84 -3.68
N GLU A 292 -4.72 12.98 -3.38
CA GLU A 292 -4.72 11.61 -3.86
C GLU A 292 -5.89 10.79 -3.30
N ALA A 293 -6.14 10.89 -1.99
CA ALA A 293 -7.26 10.20 -1.35
C ALA A 293 -8.63 10.62 -1.91
N GLU A 294 -8.87 11.93 -2.11
CA GLU A 294 -10.12 12.42 -2.70
C GLU A 294 -10.24 12.08 -4.20
N ALA A 295 -9.12 12.03 -4.93
CA ALA A 295 -9.10 11.60 -6.33
C ALA A 295 -9.48 10.12 -6.47
N GLU A 296 -8.90 9.25 -5.66
CA GLU A 296 -9.22 7.82 -5.64
C GLU A 296 -10.67 7.59 -5.21
N LYS A 297 -11.14 8.27 -4.15
CA LYS A 297 -12.52 8.22 -3.70
C LYS A 297 -13.50 8.62 -4.79
N ALA A 298 -13.22 9.69 -5.55
CA ALA A 298 -14.03 10.11 -6.68
C ALA A 298 -14.06 9.07 -7.81
N PHE A 299 -12.91 8.47 -8.12
CA PHE A 299 -12.75 7.51 -9.20
C PHE A 299 -13.40 6.16 -8.90
N PHE A 300 -13.30 5.70 -7.65
CA PHE A 300 -13.84 4.41 -7.18
C PHE A 300 -15.22 4.53 -6.51
N GLU A 301 -15.93 5.65 -6.69
CA GLU A 301 -17.27 5.84 -6.12
C GLU A 301 -18.23 4.72 -6.60
N PRO A 302 -18.85 3.94 -5.68
CA PRO A 302 -19.63 2.75 -6.03
C PRO A 302 -20.78 3.02 -7.02
N SER A 303 -21.42 4.19 -6.94
CA SER A 303 -22.53 4.56 -7.82
C SER A 303 -22.09 4.85 -9.25
N MET A 304 -20.85 5.28 -9.47
CA MET A 304 -20.29 5.48 -10.80
C MET A 304 -20.04 4.12 -11.48
N VAL A 305 -19.50 3.15 -10.74
CA VAL A 305 -19.26 1.78 -11.24
C VAL A 305 -20.57 1.07 -11.56
N GLY A 306 -21.60 1.19 -10.71
CA GLY A 306 -22.90 0.56 -10.93
C GLY A 306 -23.64 1.05 -12.18
N GLN A 307 -23.48 2.33 -12.54
CA GLN A 307 -24.08 2.91 -13.75
C GLN A 307 -23.45 2.40 -15.04
N VAL A 308 -22.17 1.98 -15.01
CA VAL A 308 -21.50 1.34 -16.17
C VAL A 308 -22.20 0.02 -16.53
N TYR A 309 -22.66 -0.74 -15.53
CA TYR A 309 -23.28 -2.06 -15.74
C TYR A 309 -24.79 -2.00 -15.99
N PHE A 310 -25.48 -0.98 -15.47
CA PHE A 310 -26.93 -0.82 -15.65
C PHE A 310 -27.33 0.64 -15.92
N PRO A 311 -27.07 1.16 -17.14
CA PRO A 311 -27.55 2.47 -17.55
C PRO A 311 -29.08 2.57 -17.39
N GLU A 312 -29.58 3.73 -16.97
CA GLU A 312 -31.01 3.92 -16.69
C GLU A 312 -31.89 3.68 -17.92
N GLU A 313 -31.36 3.94 -19.11
CA GLU A 313 -32.02 3.69 -20.41
C GLU A 313 -32.38 2.20 -20.59
N HIS A 314 -31.49 1.29 -20.17
CA HIS A 314 -31.76 -0.15 -20.23
C HIS A 314 -32.74 -0.61 -19.15
N LYS A 315 -32.84 0.11 -18.02
CA LYS A 315 -33.91 -0.16 -17.03
C LYS A 315 -35.27 0.13 -17.63
N PHE A 316 -35.44 1.28 -18.30
CA PHE A 316 -36.71 1.60 -18.97
C PHE A 316 -37.06 0.57 -20.06
N ALA A 317 -36.11 0.14 -20.87
CA ALA A 317 -36.34 -0.87 -21.91
C ALA A 317 -36.80 -2.23 -21.34
N VAL A 318 -36.39 -2.60 -20.13
CA VAL A 318 -36.81 -3.84 -19.45
C VAL A 318 -38.18 -3.68 -18.78
N TYR A 319 -38.42 -2.54 -18.11
CA TYR A 319 -39.64 -2.34 -17.32
C TYR A 319 -40.85 -1.89 -18.16
N VAL A 320 -40.65 -1.17 -19.26
CA VAL A 320 -41.75 -0.66 -20.09
C VAL A 320 -42.56 -1.79 -20.75
N PRO A 321 -41.98 -2.87 -21.30
CA PRO A 321 -42.76 -4.01 -21.81
C PRO A 321 -43.51 -4.79 -20.72
N LEU A 322 -42.97 -4.82 -19.49
CA LEU A 322 -43.59 -5.52 -18.36
C LEU A 322 -44.75 -4.72 -17.74
N LEU A 323 -44.55 -3.41 -17.56
CA LEU A 323 -45.51 -2.52 -16.90
C LEU A 323 -46.49 -1.87 -17.87
N GLY A 324 -46.12 -1.71 -19.14
CA GLY A 324 -46.95 -1.08 -20.18
C GLY A 324 -48.33 -1.76 -20.33
N PRO A 325 -48.41 -3.08 -20.48
CA PRO A 325 -49.69 -3.80 -20.61
C PRO A 325 -50.61 -3.64 -19.38
N MET A 326 -50.05 -3.45 -18.19
CA MET A 326 -50.82 -3.23 -16.96
C MET A 326 -51.17 -1.75 -16.75
N GLY A 327 -50.27 -0.84 -17.12
CA GLY A 327 -50.44 0.61 -16.96
C GLY A 327 -51.45 1.21 -17.92
N VAL A 328 -51.47 0.77 -19.18
CA VAL A 328 -52.37 1.33 -20.21
C VAL A 328 -53.86 1.17 -19.83
N PRO A 329 -54.35 -0.03 -19.42
CA PRO A 329 -55.73 -0.20 -18.99
C PRO A 329 -56.08 0.60 -17.72
N LEU A 330 -55.17 0.67 -16.75
CA LEU A 330 -55.37 1.45 -15.52
C LEU A 330 -55.51 2.95 -15.79
N VAL A 331 -54.66 3.51 -16.65
CA VAL A 331 -54.75 4.93 -17.05
C VAL A 331 -56.04 5.17 -17.85
N MET A 332 -56.39 4.27 -18.77
CA MET A 332 -57.59 4.43 -19.60
C MET A 332 -58.88 4.36 -18.77
N THR A 333 -58.94 3.47 -17.78
CA THR A 333 -60.06 3.37 -16.85
C THR A 333 -60.17 4.59 -15.94
N LEU A 334 -59.04 5.10 -15.41
CA LEU A 334 -58.99 6.36 -14.66
C LEU A 334 -59.50 7.55 -15.48
N ILE A 335 -59.07 7.70 -16.74
CA ILE A 335 -59.52 8.78 -17.63
C ILE A 335 -61.03 8.68 -17.87
N LYS A 336 -61.55 7.46 -18.09
CA LYS A 336 -62.98 7.23 -18.32
C LYS A 336 -63.82 7.59 -17.09
N GLU A 337 -63.38 7.19 -15.90
CA GLU A 337 -64.06 7.52 -14.64
C GLU A 337 -64.02 9.01 -14.33
N ALA A 338 -62.86 9.66 -14.53
CA ALA A 338 -62.71 11.11 -14.35
C ALA A 338 -63.62 11.90 -15.31
N ARG A 339 -63.69 11.52 -16.59
CA ARG A 339 -64.64 12.12 -17.55
C ARG A 339 -66.09 11.85 -17.16
N GLY A 340 -66.40 10.66 -16.65
CA GLY A 340 -67.72 10.31 -16.14
C GLY A 340 -68.14 11.18 -14.95
N LEU A 341 -67.23 11.42 -14.00
CA LEU A 341 -67.45 12.29 -12.84
C LEU A 341 -67.65 13.76 -13.24
N VAL A 342 -66.84 14.28 -14.18
CA VAL A 342 -66.99 15.64 -14.69
C VAL A 342 -68.29 15.81 -15.49
N GLY A 343 -68.67 14.80 -16.29
CA GLY A 343 -69.93 14.78 -17.00
C GLY A 343 -71.15 14.74 -16.07
N ARG A 344 -71.10 13.93 -15.00
CA ARG A 344 -72.14 13.87 -13.96
C ARG A 344 -72.29 15.18 -13.18
N ARG A 345 -71.19 15.89 -12.92
CA ARG A 345 -71.22 17.23 -12.30
C ARG A 345 -71.85 18.29 -13.22
N LYS A 346 -71.65 18.21 -14.54
CA LYS A 346 -72.31 19.12 -15.51
C LYS A 346 -73.79 18.78 -15.76
N GLY A 347 -74.19 17.52 -15.65
CA GLY A 347 -75.58 17.08 -15.82
C GLY A 347 -76.52 17.46 -14.67
N LYS A 348 -76.01 17.60 -13.43
CA LYS A 348 -76.81 18.01 -12.27
C LYS A 348 -77.17 19.52 -12.22
N VAL A 349 -76.66 20.33 -13.15
CA VAL A 349 -76.99 21.78 -13.23
C VAL A 349 -78.13 22.05 -14.23
N LYS A 350 -78.70 21.01 -14.87
CA LYS A 350 -79.80 21.12 -15.84
C LYS A 350 -81.01 20.24 -15.51
N VAL A 351 -81.43 20.24 -14.25
CA VAL A 351 -82.78 19.89 -13.76
C VAL A 351 -82.92 20.78 -12.52
N GLY A 352 -83.71 21.86 -12.50
CA GLY A 352 -85.12 21.89 -12.85
C GLY A 352 -85.89 21.56 -11.59
#